data_AF-A0A2P6QSP2-F1
#
_entry.id   AF-A0A2P6QSP2-F1
#
_cell.length_a   1.000
_cell.length_b   1.000
_cell.length_c   1.000
_cell.angle_alpha   90.00
_cell.angle_beta   90.00
_cell.angle_gamma   90.00
#
_symmetry.space_group_name_H-M   'P 1'
#
loop_
_entity.id
_entity.type
_entity.pdbx_description
1 polymer ?
#
loop_
_entity_poly.entity_id
_entity_poly.type
_entity_poly.pdbx_seq_one_letter_code
_entity_poly.pdbx_strand_id
1 'polypeptide(L)' 'MLAIFRNDALRELSSPGKSGSFFYLTQDDRFMIKTVKKLKVKNDLVERFMNVFMNVKISR' A
#
# COMPACT_ATOMS: atom_id res chain seq x y z
N MET A 1 7.04 -12.25 10.89
CA MET A 1 6.86 -11.18 9.89
C MET A 1 8.22 -10.53 9.63
N LEU A 2 8.97 -11.03 8.65
CA LEU A 2 10.38 -10.65 8.43
C LEU A 2 10.61 -9.86 7.13
N ALA A 3 9.62 -9.82 6.22
CA ALA A 3 9.78 -9.26 4.88
C ALA A 3 10.01 -7.73 4.82
N ILE A 4 9.67 -7.00 5.88
CA ILE A 4 9.77 -5.52 5.95
C ILE A 4 10.90 -5.05 6.88
N PHE A 5 11.23 -5.84 7.91
CA PHE A 5 12.21 -5.47 8.95
C PHE A 5 13.61 -6.04 8.71
N ARG A 6 13.77 -6.95 7.74
CA ARG A 6 15.10 -7.35 7.29
C ARG A 6 15.77 -6.13 6.67
N ASN A 7 17.07 -5.97 6.85
CA ASN A 7 17.87 -4.89 6.25
C ASN A 7 17.96 -5.00 4.70
N ASP A 8 17.04 -5.73 4.09
CA ASP A 8 16.93 -5.91 2.66
C ASP A 8 16.35 -4.61 2.08
N ALA A 9 17.10 -3.99 1.17
CA ALA A 9 16.72 -2.72 0.59
C ALA A 9 15.38 -2.84 -0.15
N LEU A 10 14.45 -1.93 0.13
CA LEU A 10 13.22 -1.81 -0.64
C LEU A 10 13.54 -1.32 -2.05
N ARG A 11 12.98 -1.98 -3.07
CA ARG A 11 13.14 -1.58 -4.46
C ARG A 11 12.16 -0.45 -4.79
N GLU A 12 12.67 0.75 -5.06
CA GLU A 12 11.85 1.86 -5.53
C GLU A 12 11.44 1.64 -6.99
N LEU A 13 10.13 1.75 -7.25
CA LEU A 13 9.61 1.73 -8.60
C LEU A 13 9.57 3.18 -9.11
N SER A 14 10.45 3.50 -10.06
CA SER A 14 10.72 4.85 -10.59
C SER A 14 9.59 5.44 -11.44
N SER A 15 8.39 4.85 -11.40
CA SER A 15 7.22 5.30 -12.14
C SER A 15 6.27 6.00 -11.18
N PRO A 16 6.35 7.34 -11.01
CA PRO A 16 5.29 8.07 -10.36
C PRO A 16 4.07 7.93 -11.27
N GLY A 17 3.21 6.95 -10.98
CA GLY A 17 1.96 6.79 -11.71
C GLY A 17 1.14 8.08 -11.67
N LYS A 18 -0.01 8.12 -12.34
CA LYS A 18 -0.87 9.33 -12.45
C LYS A 18 -1.20 10.03 -11.10
N SER A 19 -1.06 9.32 -9.98
CA SER A 19 -1.25 9.83 -8.61
C SER A 19 -0.05 10.60 -8.01
N GLY A 20 1.14 10.53 -8.60
CA GLY A 20 2.36 11.15 -8.06
C GLY A 20 2.81 10.58 -6.71
N SER A 21 2.53 9.30 -6.46
CA SER A 21 2.96 8.57 -5.26
C SER A 21 4.20 7.73 -5.57
N PHE A 22 5.09 7.61 -4.59
CA PHE A 22 6.22 6.67 -4.61
C PHE A 22 5.75 5.27 -4.24
N PHE A 23 6.34 4.28 -4.89
CA PHE A 23 6.07 2.87 -4.65
C PHE A 23 7.37 2.15 -4.35
N TYR A 24 7.31 1.28 -3.36
CA TYR A 24 8.40 0.43 -2.94
C TYR A 24 7.93 -1.01 -2.90
N LEU A 25 8.78 -1.94 -3.31
CA LEU A 25 8.49 -3.36 -3.33
C LEU A 25 9.49 -4.10 -2.43
N THR A 26 9.02 -5.04 -1.63
CA THR A 26 9.90 -5.92 -0.88
C THR A 26 10.66 -6.84 -1.83
N GLN A 27 11.83 -7.32 -1.41
CA GLN A 27 12.68 -8.16 -2.26
C GLN A 27 12.01 -9.49 -2.66
N ASP A 28 11.12 -9.99 -1.81
CA ASP A 28 10.35 -11.21 -2.03
C ASP A 28 9.02 -11.00 -2.77
N ASP A 29 8.77 -9.78 -3.26
CA ASP A 29 7.57 -9.41 -4.04
C ASP A 29 6.22 -9.66 -3.34
N ARG A 30 6.24 -9.86 -2.03
CA ARG A 30 5.02 -10.12 -1.23
C ARG A 30 4.30 -8.86 -0.81
N PHE A 31 5.01 -7.76 -0.64
CA PHE A 31 4.44 -6.51 -0.13
C PHE A 31 4.85 -5.32 -0.97
N MET A 32 3.85 -4.50 -1.32
CA MET A 32 4.06 -3.20 -1.94
C MET A 32 3.71 -2.09 -0.95
N ILE A 33 4.63 -1.15 -0.76
CA ILE A 33 4.47 0.03 0.09
C ILE A 33 4.24 1.22 -0.83
N LYS A 34 3.17 1.98 -0.57
CA LYS A 34 2.80 3.16 -1.36
C LYS A 34 2.79 4.38 -0.45
N THR A 35 3.38 5.49 -0.90
CA THR A 35 3.24 6.77 -0.20
C THR A 35 1.90 7.43 -0.52
N VAL A 36 1.26 7.98 0.51
CA VAL A 36 -0.03 8.67 0.39
C VAL A 36 0.11 10.05 1.01
N LYS A 37 -0.35 11.08 0.30
CA LYS A 37 -0.39 12.45 0.85
C LYS A 37 -1.34 12.46 2.06
N LYS A 38 -0.96 13.12 3.16
CA LYS A 38 -1.76 13.21 4.39
C LYS A 38 -3.22 13.62 4.13
N LEU A 39 -3.43 14.58 3.22
CA LEU A 39 -4.76 15.08 2.84
C LEU A 39 -5.66 14.02 2.18
N LYS A 40 -5.09 12.96 1.60
CA LYS A 40 -5.83 11.88 0.93
C LYS A 40 -6.06 10.67 1.82
N VAL A 41 -5.42 10.58 2.99
CA VAL A 41 -5.48 9.37 3.85
C VAL A 41 -6.91 9.02 4.24
N LYS A 42 -7.75 10.00 4.57
CA LYS A 42 -9.14 9.75 4.96
C LYS A 42 -9.93 9.09 3.82
N ASN A 43 -9.89 9.68 2.62
CA ASN A 43 -10.69 9.20 1.50
C ASN A 43 -10.09 7.92 0.88
N ASP A 44 -8.77 7.85 0.71
CA ASP A 44 -8.12 6.73 0.02
C ASP A 44 -7.96 5.50 0.93
N LEU A 45 -7.74 5.68 2.23
CA LEU A 45 -7.49 4.57 3.15
C LEU A 45 -8.69 4.26 4.03
N VAL A 46 -9.22 5.25 4.76
CA VAL A 46 -10.26 4.97 5.78
C VAL A 46 -11.59 4.58 5.14
N GLU A 47 -12.08 5.36 4.17
CA GLU A 47 -13.35 5.05 3.51
C GLU A 47 -13.27 3.75 2.71
N ARG A 48 -12.18 3.55 1.96
CA ARG A 48 -11.96 2.32 1.19
C ARG A 48 -11.79 1.10 2.09
N PHE A 49 -11.12 1.24 3.24
CA PHE A 49 -10.97 0.15 4.20
C PHE A 49 -12.32 -0.31 4.74
N MET A 50 -13.20 0.61 5.13
CA MET A 50 -14.56 0.27 5.58
C MET A 50 -15.34 -0.44 4.47
N ASN A 51 -15.26 0.04 3.22
CA ASN A 51 -15.93 -0.61 2.11
C ASN A 51 -15.40 -2.03 1.87
N VAL A 52 -14.08 -2.23 1.82
CA VAL A 52 -13.47 -3.55 1.66
C VAL A 52 -13.86 -4.48 2.81
N PHE A 53 -13.84 -3.99 4.05
CA PHE A 53 -14.22 -4.76 5.22
C PHE A 53 -15.68 -5.26 5.15
N MET A 54 -16.61 -4.40 4.75
CA MET A 54 -18.01 -4.76 4.57
C MET A 54 -18.19 -5.77 3.43
N ASN A 55 -17.53 -5.57 2.28
CA ASN A 55 -17.62 -6.49 1.14
C ASN A 55 -17.04 -7.88 1.45
N VAL A 56 -15.91 -7.95 2.17
CA VAL A 56 -15.31 -9.23 2.57
C VAL A 56 -16.19 -9.97 3.59
N LYS A 57 -16.91 -9.26 4.47
CA LYS A 57 -17.87 -9.86 5.40
C LYS A 57 -19.14 -10.38 4.74
N ILE A 58 -19.67 -9.67 3.73
CA ILE A 58 -20.88 -10.07 3.00
C ILE A 58 -20.59 -11.27 2.09
N SER A 59 -19.35 -11.38 1.60
CA SER A 59 -18.94 -12.45 0.70
C SER A 59 -18.52 -13.75 1.41
N ARG A 60 -18.70 -13.84 2.74
CA ARG A 60 -18.51 -15.06 3.56
C ARG A 60 -19.83 -15.47 4.18
#